data_AF-A0A1P8NBY0-F1
#
_entry.id   AF-A0A1P8NBY0-F1
#
_cell.length_a   1.000
_cell.length_b   1.000
_cell.length_c   1.000
_cell.angle_alpha   90.00
_cell.angle_beta   90.00
_cell.angle_gamma   90.00
#
_symmetry.space_group_name_H-M   'P 1'
#
loop_
_entity.id
_entity.type
_entity.pdbx_description
1 polymer ?
#
loop_
_entity_poly.entity_id
_entity_poly.type
_entity_poly.pdbx_seq_one_letter_code
_entity_poly.pdbx_strand_id
1 'polypeptide(L)'
;MSAALQQCWDPDAGYFGYATHDTDGAFTGLLRDDKGFNLNMGIDGVYPLVAGSCTSAQSDVLLDRLFSPDRLWTRIGISTVDQSAPYFDLNGYWNGQVWIVHQWFLFKAMLDLGRPELARRIAEAVLEVWSAESERTYNTWEHFSIATGRGNGWHQFGGLSAPVLNFFAVYHRLGNLTTGFDTRVLKSGIHADGSTLTADLLSLPTATGTASVVATLAPGYRYEVLIDGHPTRVDQTENGIVHITWTDRRVSQHRLGLSERSLHVRPIP
;
A
#
# COMPACT_ATOMS: atom_id res chain seq x y z
N MET A 1 -8.62 -19.67 -5.01
CA MET A 1 -7.39 -19.70 -4.21
C MET A 1 -6.74 -21.07 -4.39
N SER A 2 -5.43 -21.17 -4.64
CA SER A 2 -4.80 -22.48 -4.85
C SER A 2 -4.64 -23.23 -3.52
N ALA A 3 -4.90 -24.54 -3.52
CA ALA A 3 -4.72 -25.38 -2.33
C ALA A 3 -3.27 -25.34 -1.82
N ALA A 4 -2.30 -25.21 -2.73
CA ALA A 4 -0.88 -25.14 -2.41
C ALA A 4 -0.52 -23.94 -1.53
N LEU A 5 -1.04 -22.73 -1.83
CA LEU A 5 -0.73 -21.54 -1.03
C LEU A 5 -1.25 -21.67 0.41
N GLN A 6 -2.37 -22.36 0.60
CA GLN A 6 -2.94 -22.55 1.94
C GLN A 6 -2.13 -23.49 2.82
N GLN A 7 -1.35 -24.41 2.23
CA GLN A 7 -0.39 -25.21 2.98
C GLN A 7 0.77 -24.36 3.52
N CYS A 8 1.00 -23.18 2.93
CA CYS A 8 2.04 -22.25 3.37
C CYS A 8 1.62 -21.38 4.56
N TRP A 9 0.36 -21.38 5.01
CA TRP A 9 -0.05 -20.54 6.14
C TRP A 9 0.43 -21.11 7.48
N ASP A 10 1.21 -20.34 8.23
CA ASP A 10 1.60 -20.65 9.60
C ASP A 10 0.72 -19.88 10.60
N PRO A 11 -0.28 -20.52 11.23
CA PRO A 11 -1.18 -19.83 12.16
C PRO A 11 -0.48 -19.39 13.45
N ASP A 12 0.60 -20.07 13.87
CA ASP A 12 1.31 -19.76 15.11
C ASP A 12 2.18 -18.51 14.93
N ALA A 13 2.84 -18.39 13.77
CA ALA A 13 3.61 -17.20 13.42
C ALA A 13 2.71 -16.03 12.98
N GLY A 14 1.58 -16.33 12.33
CA GLY A 14 0.70 -15.36 11.69
C GLY A 14 1.22 -14.87 10.33
N TYR A 15 1.96 -15.71 9.61
CA TYR A 15 2.57 -15.40 8.31
C TYR A 15 2.52 -16.61 7.38
N PHE A 16 2.67 -16.37 6.07
CA PHE A 16 2.96 -17.47 5.14
C PHE A 16 4.45 -17.87 5.24
N GLY A 17 4.73 -19.17 5.34
CA GLY A 17 6.07 -19.76 5.34
C GLY A 17 6.57 -20.13 3.94
N TYR A 18 7.88 -20.33 3.80
CA TYR A 18 8.44 -20.98 2.62
C TYR A 18 8.14 -22.48 2.66
N ALA A 19 7.54 -23.03 1.62
CA ALA A 19 7.25 -24.47 1.52
C ALA A 19 8.52 -25.28 1.26
N THR A 20 8.72 -26.36 2.01
CA THR A 20 9.69 -27.41 1.70
C THR A 20 9.01 -28.54 0.95
N HIS A 21 9.77 -29.20 0.08
CA HIS A 21 9.27 -30.31 -0.73
C HIS A 21 10.21 -31.51 -0.65
N ASP A 22 9.67 -32.71 -0.86
CA ASP A 22 10.49 -33.90 -1.09
C ASP A 22 11.03 -33.96 -2.53
N THR A 23 11.71 -35.05 -2.87
CA THR A 23 12.30 -35.24 -4.21
C THR A 23 11.26 -35.34 -5.33
N ASP A 24 10.02 -35.67 -5.00
CA ASP A 24 8.90 -35.77 -5.94
C ASP A 24 8.12 -34.45 -6.05
N GLY A 25 8.52 -33.42 -5.30
CA GLY A 25 7.90 -32.10 -5.29
C GLY A 25 6.66 -32.02 -4.40
N ALA A 26 6.39 -33.01 -3.56
CA ALA A 26 5.27 -32.97 -2.62
C ALA A 26 5.62 -32.12 -1.39
N PHE A 27 4.64 -31.35 -0.89
CA PHE A 27 4.78 -30.51 0.29
C PHE A 27 5.13 -31.34 1.53
N THR A 28 6.22 -31.00 2.22
CA THR A 28 6.68 -31.69 3.44
C THR A 28 6.57 -30.83 4.70
N GLY A 29 6.40 -29.53 4.56
CA GLY A 29 6.30 -28.61 5.68
C GLY A 29 6.71 -27.19 5.33
N LEU A 30 6.85 -26.37 6.37
CA LEU A 30 7.38 -25.02 6.25
C LEU A 30 8.85 -25.02 6.66
N LEU A 31 9.65 -24.22 5.95
CA LEU A 31 11.03 -23.97 6.30
C LEU A 31 11.09 -23.22 7.64
N ARG A 32 11.75 -23.85 8.61
CA ARG A 32 11.90 -23.37 9.98
C ARG A 32 13.36 -23.43 10.42
N ASP A 33 13.71 -22.64 11.42
CA ASP A 33 15.02 -22.78 12.09
C ASP A 33 15.04 -23.97 13.06
N ASP A 34 16.18 -24.17 13.72
CA ASP A 34 16.43 -25.25 14.70
C ASP A 34 15.51 -25.17 15.94
N LYS A 35 14.90 -24.02 16.20
CA LYS A 35 13.97 -23.76 17.29
C LYS A 35 12.51 -23.77 16.83
N GLY A 36 12.25 -24.02 15.55
CA GLY A 36 10.91 -24.09 14.97
C GLY A 36 10.33 -22.75 14.52
N PHE A 37 11.10 -21.65 14.55
CA PHE A 37 10.61 -20.35 14.05
C PHE A 37 10.41 -20.39 12.54
N ASN A 38 9.32 -19.78 12.09
CA ASN A 38 9.08 -19.58 10.67
C ASN A 38 10.13 -18.63 10.09
N LEU A 39 10.85 -19.06 9.06
CA LEU A 39 11.90 -18.27 8.41
C LEU A 39 11.37 -17.25 7.38
N ASN A 40 10.06 -17.03 7.35
CA ASN A 40 9.38 -16.08 6.46
C ASN A 40 8.43 -15.11 7.21
N MET A 41 8.77 -14.75 8.44
CA MET A 41 8.17 -13.62 9.17
C MET A 41 8.63 -12.27 8.59
N GLY A 42 8.50 -12.08 7.28
CA GLY A 42 8.89 -10.86 6.57
C GLY A 42 7.93 -10.53 5.44
N ILE A 43 8.31 -9.54 4.64
CA ILE A 43 7.50 -9.06 3.51
C ILE A 43 7.06 -10.19 2.58
N ASP A 44 7.91 -11.17 2.28
CA ASP A 44 7.56 -12.33 1.45
C ASP A 44 6.40 -13.13 2.04
N GLY A 45 6.37 -13.32 3.36
CA GLY A 45 5.27 -13.97 4.09
C GLY A 45 3.99 -13.14 4.15
N VAL A 46 4.06 -11.85 3.79
CA VAL A 46 2.91 -10.93 3.67
C VAL A 46 2.42 -10.86 2.22
N TYR A 47 3.25 -11.13 1.21
CA TYR A 47 2.92 -10.95 -0.21
C TYR A 47 1.66 -11.67 -0.73
N PRO A 48 1.20 -12.79 -0.14
CA PRO A 48 -0.13 -13.33 -0.44
C PRO A 48 -1.27 -12.32 -0.26
N LEU A 49 -1.12 -11.36 0.67
CA LEU A 49 -2.05 -10.23 0.84
C LEU A 49 -2.04 -9.30 -0.37
N VAL A 50 -0.83 -8.96 -0.86
CA VAL A 50 -0.65 -8.12 -2.06
C VAL A 50 -1.22 -8.81 -3.30
N ALA A 51 -1.08 -10.12 -3.38
CA ALA A 51 -1.61 -10.93 -4.47
C ALA A 51 -3.13 -11.19 -4.38
N GLY A 52 -3.84 -10.60 -3.41
CA GLY A 52 -5.29 -10.81 -3.21
C GLY A 52 -5.65 -12.27 -2.91
N SER A 53 -4.71 -13.06 -2.40
CA SER A 53 -4.81 -14.52 -2.28
C SER A 53 -5.01 -15.02 -0.84
N CYS A 54 -5.28 -14.11 0.10
CA CYS A 54 -5.59 -14.44 1.49
C CYS A 54 -7.10 -14.67 1.69
N THR A 55 -7.44 -15.54 2.64
CA THR A 55 -8.77 -15.50 3.27
C THR A 55 -8.94 -14.22 4.11
N SER A 56 -10.17 -13.83 4.44
CA SER A 56 -10.41 -12.68 5.31
C SER A 56 -9.68 -12.78 6.65
N ALA A 57 -9.70 -13.96 7.29
CA ALA A 57 -9.01 -14.18 8.56
C ALA A 57 -7.47 -14.04 8.45
N GLN A 58 -6.88 -14.54 7.35
CA GLN A 58 -5.44 -14.35 7.08
C GLN A 58 -5.11 -12.87 6.84
N SER A 59 -5.96 -12.17 6.08
CA SER A 59 -5.79 -10.74 5.83
C SER A 59 -5.85 -9.92 7.11
N ASP A 60 -6.80 -10.21 8.00
CA ASP A 60 -6.93 -9.50 9.28
C ASP A 60 -5.67 -9.69 10.15
N VAL A 61 -5.17 -10.93 10.27
CA VAL A 61 -3.92 -11.21 11.01
C VAL A 61 -2.74 -10.46 10.40
N LEU A 62 -2.58 -10.50 9.08
CA LEU A 62 -1.46 -9.83 8.40
C LEU A 62 -1.55 -8.30 8.53
N LEU A 63 -2.75 -7.72 8.45
CA LEU A 63 -2.96 -6.28 8.67
C LEU A 63 -2.58 -5.87 10.09
N ASP A 64 -2.97 -6.66 11.09
CA ASP A 64 -2.58 -6.43 12.49
C ASP A 64 -1.05 -6.48 12.66
N ARG A 65 -0.36 -7.39 11.95
CA ARG A 65 1.11 -7.45 11.95
C ARG A 65 1.76 -6.26 11.22
N LEU A 66 1.26 -5.90 10.05
CA LEU A 66 1.79 -4.82 9.21
C LEU A 66 1.79 -3.47 9.92
N PHE A 67 0.73 -3.19 10.68
CA PHE A 67 0.52 -1.89 11.32
C PHE A 67 0.79 -1.87 12.83
N SER A 68 1.30 -2.97 13.40
CA SER A 68 1.74 -3.03 14.80
C SER A 68 3.19 -2.52 14.95
N PRO A 69 3.45 -1.58 15.88
CA PRO A 69 4.80 -1.06 16.15
C PRO A 69 5.74 -2.12 16.76
N ASP A 70 5.18 -3.15 17.39
CA ASP A 70 5.95 -4.26 17.97
C ASP A 70 6.30 -5.33 16.93
N ARG A 71 5.78 -5.20 15.70
CA ARG A 71 5.92 -6.18 14.61
C ARG A 71 6.57 -5.54 13.39
N LEU A 72 5.82 -5.19 12.35
CA LEU A 72 6.40 -4.67 11.10
C LEU A 72 6.35 -3.13 10.98
N TRP A 73 5.45 -2.45 11.68
CA TRP A 73 5.29 -1.01 11.52
C TRP A 73 6.43 -0.25 12.21
N THR A 74 6.96 0.77 11.52
CA THR A 74 7.94 1.70 12.07
C THR A 74 7.55 3.13 11.77
N ARG A 75 8.26 4.10 12.34
CA ARG A 75 8.01 5.53 12.05
C ARG A 75 8.27 5.92 10.59
N ILE A 76 9.07 5.13 9.85
CA ILE A 76 9.48 5.43 8.47
C ILE A 76 8.86 4.47 7.43
N GLY A 77 7.89 3.64 7.84
CA GLY A 77 7.25 2.63 6.98
C GLY A 77 7.37 1.22 7.54
N ILE A 78 7.08 0.23 6.69
CA ILE A 78 6.98 -1.19 7.05
C ILE A 78 8.34 -1.87 6.87
N SER A 79 8.84 -2.50 7.93
CA SER A 79 10.08 -3.29 7.94
C SER A 79 10.00 -4.48 6.97
N THR A 80 11.13 -4.87 6.36
CA THR A 80 11.20 -6.11 5.55
C THR A 80 11.05 -7.38 6.38
N VAL A 81 11.33 -7.34 7.68
CA VAL A 81 11.22 -8.48 8.61
C VAL A 81 10.53 -8.03 9.90
N ASP A 82 9.69 -8.89 10.45
CA ASP A 82 9.04 -8.69 11.75
C ASP A 82 10.10 -8.46 12.81
N GLN A 83 10.00 -7.36 13.56
CA GLN A 83 10.96 -6.98 14.59
C GLN A 83 11.07 -8.03 15.71
N SER A 84 10.08 -8.91 15.85
CA SER A 84 10.12 -10.03 16.81
C SER A 84 10.82 -11.29 16.28
N ALA A 85 11.20 -11.35 15.00
CA ALA A 85 11.83 -12.52 14.41
C ALA A 85 13.30 -12.66 14.89
N PRO A 86 13.80 -13.88 15.17
CA PRO A 86 15.16 -14.07 15.70
C PRO A 86 16.27 -13.66 14.71
N TYR A 87 15.95 -13.52 13.43
CA TYR A 87 16.86 -13.11 12.36
C TYR A 87 16.68 -11.66 11.92
N PHE A 88 15.86 -10.88 12.64
CA PHE A 88 15.79 -9.43 12.47
C PHE A 88 17.11 -8.77 12.90
N ASP A 89 17.62 -7.85 12.08
CA ASP A 89 18.85 -7.11 12.34
C ASP A 89 18.67 -5.63 11.98
N LEU A 90 18.91 -4.76 12.97
CA LEU A 90 18.88 -3.29 12.82
C LEU A 90 19.94 -2.74 11.85
N ASN A 91 20.98 -3.52 11.56
CA ASN A 91 22.01 -3.21 10.57
C ASN A 91 21.95 -4.14 9.36
N GLY A 92 20.93 -5.00 9.31
CA GLY A 92 20.66 -5.91 8.23
C GLY A 92 20.39 -5.20 6.91
N TYR A 93 20.45 -5.93 5.79
CA TYR A 93 20.14 -5.39 4.47
C TYR A 93 18.67 -5.67 4.12
N TRP A 94 18.34 -6.95 3.92
CA TRP A 94 16.96 -7.43 3.69
C TRP A 94 16.27 -7.93 4.96
N ASN A 95 16.99 -8.04 6.07
CA ASN A 95 16.51 -8.62 7.31
C ASN A 95 16.13 -7.59 8.39
N GLY A 96 15.60 -6.44 8.01
CA GLY A 96 15.07 -5.47 8.98
C GLY A 96 15.18 -4.00 8.60
N GLN A 97 15.14 -3.63 7.32
CA GLN A 97 15.18 -2.22 6.90
C GLN A 97 13.92 -1.84 6.13
N VAL A 98 13.74 -0.56 5.84
CA VAL A 98 12.65 -0.10 4.97
C VAL A 98 13.14 0.09 3.54
N TRP A 99 12.44 -0.57 2.63
CA TRP A 99 12.67 -0.52 1.19
C TRP A 99 11.42 0.04 0.51
N ILE A 100 11.59 1.12 -0.26
CA ILE A 100 10.47 1.91 -0.81
C ILE A 100 9.57 1.08 -1.73
N VAL A 101 10.13 0.16 -2.52
CA VAL A 101 9.35 -0.69 -3.43
C VAL A 101 8.28 -1.50 -2.71
N HIS A 102 8.59 -2.07 -1.54
CA HIS A 102 7.63 -2.89 -0.80
C HIS A 102 6.51 -2.04 -0.21
N GLN A 103 6.82 -0.79 0.16
CA GLN A 103 5.81 0.17 0.61
C GLN A 103 4.80 0.44 -0.51
N TRP A 104 5.25 0.56 -1.77
CA TRP A 104 4.35 0.78 -2.91
C TRP A 104 3.40 -0.39 -3.15
N PHE A 105 3.90 -1.63 -3.07
CA PHE A 105 3.05 -2.81 -3.21
C PHE A 105 2.02 -2.91 -2.08
N LEU A 106 2.43 -2.66 -0.84
CA LEU A 106 1.53 -2.67 0.31
C LEU A 106 0.52 -1.52 0.25
N PHE A 107 0.94 -0.32 -0.18
CA PHE A 107 0.06 0.81 -0.45
C PHE A 107 -1.05 0.46 -1.43
N LYS A 108 -0.69 -0.13 -2.57
CA LYS A 108 -1.64 -0.57 -3.60
C LYS A 108 -2.59 -1.65 -3.08
N ALA A 109 -2.08 -2.60 -2.30
CA ALA A 109 -2.89 -3.63 -1.67
C ALA A 109 -3.90 -3.04 -0.66
N MET A 110 -3.53 -2.00 0.10
CA MET A 110 -4.47 -1.32 1.00
C MET A 110 -5.64 -0.71 0.23
N LEU A 111 -5.42 -0.22 -0.99
CA LEU A 111 -6.48 0.27 -1.87
C LEU A 111 -7.41 -0.87 -2.34
N ASP A 112 -6.87 -2.05 -2.69
CA ASP A 112 -7.69 -3.23 -3.05
C ASP A 112 -8.46 -3.81 -1.84
N LEU A 113 -7.98 -3.56 -0.63
CA LEU A 113 -8.65 -3.97 0.61
C LEU A 113 -9.67 -2.95 1.13
N GLY A 114 -9.88 -1.84 0.42
CA GLY A 114 -10.79 -0.79 0.85
C GLY A 114 -10.31 -0.02 2.09
N ARG A 115 -8.99 0.08 2.29
CA ARG A 115 -8.33 0.71 3.45
C ARG A 115 -7.50 1.95 3.06
N PRO A 116 -8.13 2.99 2.49
CA PRO A 116 -7.42 4.16 1.98
C PRO A 116 -6.66 4.93 3.08
N GLU A 117 -7.10 4.85 4.32
CA GLU A 117 -6.43 5.44 5.48
C GLU A 117 -5.11 4.75 5.81
N LEU A 118 -5.05 3.42 5.70
CA LEU A 118 -3.83 2.65 5.86
C LEU A 118 -2.87 2.88 4.68
N ALA A 119 -3.41 3.00 3.46
CA ALA A 119 -2.64 3.41 2.29
C ALA A 119 -1.99 4.79 2.51
N ARG A 120 -2.77 5.78 2.96
CA ARG A 120 -2.27 7.13 3.27
C ARG A 120 -1.16 7.09 4.31
N ARG A 121 -1.32 6.32 5.38
CA ARG A 121 -0.32 6.18 6.44
C ARG A 121 1.02 5.66 5.91
N ILE A 122 1.01 4.68 5.00
CA ILE A 122 2.23 4.20 4.33
C ILE A 122 2.89 5.31 3.50
N ALA A 123 2.08 6.00 2.68
CA ALA A 123 2.58 7.03 1.78
C ALA A 123 3.20 8.22 2.53
N GLU A 124 2.55 8.67 3.62
CA GLU A 124 3.05 9.75 4.46
C GLU A 124 4.40 9.41 5.08
N ALA A 125 4.55 8.22 5.66
CA ALA A 125 5.81 7.78 6.25
C ALA A 125 6.95 7.72 5.21
N VAL A 126 6.65 7.24 3.99
CA VAL A 126 7.62 7.18 2.88
C VAL A 126 8.02 8.57 2.40
N LEU A 127 7.05 9.45 2.16
CA LEU A 127 7.31 10.80 1.67
C LEU A 127 8.08 11.62 2.71
N GLU A 128 7.77 11.46 3.99
CA GLU A 128 8.45 12.15 5.08
C GLU A 128 9.93 11.71 5.20
N VAL A 129 10.20 10.40 5.29
CA VAL A 129 11.59 9.92 5.41
C VAL A 129 12.41 10.25 4.16
N TRP A 130 11.80 10.16 2.97
CA TRP A 130 12.48 10.48 1.72
C TRP A 130 12.81 11.97 1.64
N SER A 131 11.83 12.86 1.93
CA SER A 131 12.06 14.31 1.91
C SER A 131 13.15 14.71 2.89
N ALA A 132 13.05 14.26 4.14
CA ALA A 132 14.02 14.60 5.18
C ALA A 132 15.44 14.15 4.81
N GLU A 133 15.61 12.95 4.27
CA GLU A 133 16.92 12.43 3.92
C GLU A 133 17.48 13.06 2.64
N SER A 134 16.66 13.29 1.63
CA SER A 134 17.06 13.96 0.39
C SER A 134 17.40 15.43 0.62
N GLU A 135 16.65 16.17 1.43
CA GLU A 135 17.00 17.55 1.82
C GLU A 135 18.33 17.63 2.54
N ARG A 136 18.63 16.62 3.37
CA ARG A 136 19.83 16.57 4.18
C ARG A 136 21.08 16.15 3.40
N THR A 137 20.93 15.32 2.36
CA THR A 137 22.06 14.67 1.67
C THR A 137 22.17 14.99 0.19
N TYR A 138 21.09 15.48 -0.43
CA TYR A 138 20.95 15.58 -1.89
C TYR A 138 21.06 14.24 -2.63
N ASN A 139 20.88 13.11 -1.94
CA ASN A 139 21.00 11.76 -2.49
C ASN A 139 19.65 11.05 -2.63
N THR A 140 19.65 9.97 -3.43
CA THR A 140 18.54 9.02 -3.55
C THR A 140 19.01 7.63 -3.12
N TRP A 141 18.50 7.15 -2.00
CA TRP A 141 19.04 5.97 -1.33
C TRP A 141 18.29 4.69 -1.68
N GLU A 142 19.00 3.57 -1.58
CA GLU A 142 18.48 2.23 -1.86
C GLU A 142 17.50 1.74 -0.79
N HIS A 143 17.84 1.92 0.48
CA HIS A 143 16.98 1.57 1.61
C HIS A 143 17.23 2.51 2.79
N PHE A 144 16.38 2.43 3.82
CA PHE A 144 16.40 3.33 4.96
C PHE A 144 16.52 2.56 6.28
N SER A 145 17.41 3.05 7.14
CA SER A 145 17.63 2.51 8.48
C SER A 145 16.42 2.75 9.38
N ILE A 146 15.78 1.70 9.90
CA ILE A 146 14.65 1.85 10.84
C ILE A 146 15.05 2.65 12.08
N ALA A 147 16.24 2.38 12.62
CA ALA A 147 16.72 3.02 13.84
C ALA A 147 16.87 4.54 13.70
N THR A 148 17.35 5.00 12.53
CA THR A 148 17.82 6.38 12.37
C THR A 148 17.05 7.19 11.31
N GLY A 149 16.29 6.55 10.42
CA GLY A 149 15.69 7.19 9.25
C GLY A 149 16.69 7.55 8.15
N ARG A 150 17.94 7.11 8.27
CA ARG A 150 19.04 7.47 7.37
C ARG A 150 19.04 6.55 6.16
N GLY A 151 19.36 7.13 5.01
CA GLY A 151 19.56 6.39 3.78
C GLY A 151 20.84 5.56 3.85
N ASN A 152 20.76 4.33 3.36
CA ASN A 152 21.83 3.33 3.33
C ASN A 152 21.88 2.66 1.95
N GLY A 153 22.97 1.92 1.72
CA GLY A 153 23.26 1.29 0.42
C GLY A 153 23.75 2.31 -0.61
N TRP A 154 23.35 2.13 -1.87
CA TRP A 154 23.74 3.04 -2.94
C TRP A 154 22.96 4.37 -2.88
N HIS A 155 23.64 5.51 -3.12
CA HIS A 155 23.10 6.87 -2.89
C HIS A 155 22.69 7.65 -4.15
N GLN A 156 22.66 6.99 -5.31
CA GLN A 156 22.07 7.49 -6.56
C GLN A 156 21.18 6.39 -7.15
N PHE A 157 20.32 5.84 -6.31
CA PHE A 157 19.61 4.61 -6.59
C PHE A 157 18.21 4.89 -7.11
N GLY A 158 18.05 4.76 -8.43
CA GLY A 158 16.75 4.85 -9.10
C GLY A 158 15.99 3.52 -9.19
N GLY A 159 16.55 2.41 -8.71
CA GLY A 159 15.95 1.08 -8.86
C GLY A 159 14.69 0.88 -8.02
N LEU A 160 14.82 0.11 -6.93
CA LEU A 160 13.72 -0.17 -5.99
C LEU A 160 13.20 1.09 -5.26
N SER A 161 13.84 2.25 -5.43
CA SER A 161 13.39 3.52 -4.87
C SER A 161 12.54 4.39 -5.80
N ALA A 162 12.50 4.08 -7.12
CA ALA A 162 11.68 4.82 -8.09
C ALA A 162 10.20 5.00 -7.70
N PRO A 163 9.54 4.07 -6.98
CA PRO A 163 8.14 4.25 -6.59
C PRO A 163 7.87 5.49 -5.72
N VAL A 164 8.89 6.15 -5.14
CA VAL A 164 8.70 7.45 -4.48
C VAL A 164 8.08 8.50 -5.40
N LEU A 165 8.38 8.46 -6.70
CA LEU A 165 7.78 9.36 -7.69
C LEU A 165 6.28 9.10 -7.84
N ASN A 166 5.86 7.84 -7.71
CA ASN A 166 4.44 7.48 -7.74
C ASN A 166 3.74 7.99 -6.48
N PHE A 167 4.34 7.81 -5.29
CA PHE A 167 3.81 8.39 -4.05
C PHE A 167 3.65 9.91 -4.15
N PHE A 168 4.66 10.60 -4.68
CA PHE A 168 4.57 12.04 -4.90
C PHE A 168 3.43 12.39 -5.87
N ALA A 169 3.32 11.67 -7.00
CA ALA A 169 2.25 11.90 -7.96
C ALA A 169 0.85 11.63 -7.35
N VAL A 170 0.70 10.62 -6.49
CA VAL A 170 -0.56 10.28 -5.82
C VAL A 170 -1.11 11.45 -5.00
N TYR A 171 -0.24 12.20 -4.32
CA TYR A 171 -0.65 13.20 -3.33
C TYR A 171 -0.32 14.65 -3.69
N HIS A 172 0.43 14.88 -4.78
CA HIS A 172 0.87 16.24 -5.15
C HIS A 172 0.71 16.57 -6.64
N ARG A 173 0.36 15.60 -7.51
CA ARG A 173 0.14 15.88 -8.93
C ARG A 173 -1.34 16.05 -9.24
N LEU A 174 -1.73 17.28 -9.56
CA LEU A 174 -3.09 17.60 -10.02
C LEU A 174 -3.52 16.69 -11.18
N GLY A 175 -4.71 16.12 -11.07
CA GLY A 175 -5.29 15.21 -12.06
C GLY A 175 -4.83 13.77 -11.93
N ASN A 176 -3.99 13.44 -10.95
CA ASN A 176 -3.59 12.06 -10.74
C ASN A 176 -4.74 11.25 -10.12
N LEU A 177 -5.00 10.07 -10.69
CA LEU A 177 -5.96 9.09 -10.21
C LEU A 177 -5.24 7.75 -10.03
N THR A 178 -5.11 7.30 -8.79
CA THR A 178 -4.41 6.06 -8.44
C THR A 178 -5.37 5.03 -7.86
N THR A 179 -5.30 3.82 -8.40
CA THR A 179 -6.10 2.66 -7.99
C THR A 179 -5.27 1.67 -7.18
N GLY A 180 -5.86 0.57 -6.70
CA GLY A 180 -5.12 -0.65 -6.34
C GLY A 180 -4.71 -1.48 -7.58
N PHE A 181 -4.39 -2.77 -7.42
CA PHE A 181 -4.10 -3.69 -8.52
C PHE A 181 -5.36 -4.20 -9.22
N ASP A 182 -6.45 -4.36 -8.48
CA ASP A 182 -7.68 -4.97 -8.96
C ASP A 182 -8.65 -3.96 -9.58
N THR A 183 -8.27 -2.68 -9.65
CA THR A 183 -9.02 -1.65 -10.37
C THR A 183 -8.15 -1.00 -11.44
N ARG A 184 -8.65 -0.95 -12.68
CA ARG A 184 -7.96 -0.34 -13.82
C ARG A 184 -8.65 0.96 -14.25
N VAL A 185 -7.87 1.98 -14.54
CA VAL A 185 -8.34 3.20 -15.20
C VAL A 185 -8.37 2.94 -16.70
N LEU A 186 -9.56 2.88 -17.31
CA LEU A 186 -9.72 2.75 -18.76
C LEU A 186 -9.58 4.09 -19.45
N LYS A 187 -10.13 5.13 -18.82
CA LYS A 187 -10.08 6.51 -19.28
C LYS A 187 -10.15 7.44 -18.09
N SER A 188 -9.45 8.57 -18.13
CA SER A 188 -9.62 9.66 -17.17
C SER A 188 -9.45 11.01 -17.85
N GLY A 189 -10.02 12.04 -17.24
CA GLY A 189 -9.90 13.42 -17.66
C GLY A 189 -10.16 14.36 -16.49
N ILE A 190 -9.46 15.49 -16.50
CA ILE A 190 -9.61 16.57 -15.51
C ILE A 190 -9.91 17.87 -16.23
N HIS A 191 -10.78 18.69 -15.65
CA HIS A 191 -11.02 20.05 -16.14
C HIS A 191 -9.77 20.93 -15.91
N ALA A 192 -9.59 21.97 -16.73
CA ALA A 192 -8.35 22.75 -16.76
C ALA A 192 -8.02 23.45 -15.43
N ASP A 193 -9.03 23.82 -14.65
CA ASP A 193 -8.90 24.42 -13.31
C ASP A 193 -8.75 23.39 -12.18
N GLY A 194 -8.84 22.09 -12.49
CA GLY A 194 -8.75 21.02 -11.51
C GLY A 194 -10.00 20.81 -10.64
N SER A 195 -11.11 21.49 -10.93
CA SER A 195 -12.36 21.43 -10.15
C SER A 195 -13.21 20.19 -10.42
N THR A 196 -12.93 19.46 -11.51
CA THR A 196 -13.74 18.31 -11.94
C THR A 196 -12.85 17.21 -12.50
N LEU A 197 -13.05 15.96 -12.06
CA LEU A 197 -12.40 14.77 -12.61
C LEU A 197 -13.45 13.73 -12.99
N THR A 198 -13.30 13.12 -14.16
CA THR A 198 -14.12 11.99 -14.58
C THR A 198 -13.24 10.82 -14.99
N ALA A 199 -13.64 9.60 -14.68
CA ALA A 199 -12.93 8.41 -15.12
C ALA A 199 -13.88 7.24 -15.39
N ASP A 200 -13.48 6.39 -16.34
CA ASP A 200 -14.09 5.09 -16.58
C ASP A 200 -13.16 4.04 -15.97
N LEU A 201 -13.68 3.24 -15.04
CA LEU A 201 -12.94 2.25 -14.27
C LEU A 201 -13.41 0.84 -14.62
N LEU A 202 -12.49 -0.13 -14.57
CA LEU A 202 -12.81 -1.55 -14.57
C LEU A 202 -12.39 -2.15 -13.24
N SER A 203 -13.36 -2.61 -12.46
CA SER A 203 -13.14 -3.34 -11.21
C SER A 203 -13.08 -4.84 -11.49
N LEU A 204 -12.08 -5.50 -10.92
CA LEU A 204 -12.01 -6.95 -10.79
C LEU A 204 -12.50 -7.35 -9.39
N PRO A 205 -12.92 -8.61 -9.20
CA PRO A 205 -13.34 -9.08 -7.88
C PRO A 205 -12.17 -9.01 -6.89
N THR A 206 -12.35 -8.26 -5.80
CA THR A 206 -11.38 -8.20 -4.70
C THR A 206 -11.75 -9.19 -3.60
N ALA A 207 -10.79 -9.55 -2.75
CA ALA A 207 -11.03 -10.45 -1.61
C ALA A 207 -12.07 -9.90 -0.61
N THR A 208 -12.16 -8.58 -0.48
CA THR A 208 -13.09 -7.89 0.43
C THR A 208 -14.43 -7.55 -0.25
N GLY A 209 -14.46 -7.54 -1.59
CA GLY A 209 -15.56 -6.95 -2.35
C GLY A 209 -15.63 -5.43 -2.23
N THR A 210 -14.56 -4.80 -1.77
CA THR A 210 -14.42 -3.34 -1.68
C THR A 210 -13.17 -2.92 -2.44
N ALA A 211 -13.17 -1.69 -2.93
CA ALA A 211 -12.01 -1.08 -3.58
C ALA A 211 -11.95 0.40 -3.24
N SER A 212 -10.74 0.94 -3.21
CA SER A 212 -10.49 2.36 -3.03
C SER A 212 -9.62 2.94 -4.12
N VAL A 213 -9.81 4.22 -4.40
CA VAL A 213 -8.94 5.02 -5.26
C VAL A 213 -8.61 6.34 -4.59
N VAL A 214 -7.50 6.94 -5.00
CA VAL A 214 -7.07 8.28 -4.57
C VAL A 214 -7.02 9.18 -5.79
N ALA A 215 -7.72 10.31 -5.72
CA ALA A 215 -7.69 11.36 -6.74
C ALA A 215 -7.11 12.64 -6.15
N THR A 216 -6.23 13.32 -6.91
CA THR A 216 -5.72 14.66 -6.57
C THR A 216 -6.38 15.70 -7.47
N LEU A 217 -7.17 16.57 -6.86
CA LEU A 217 -7.86 17.70 -7.48
C LEU A 217 -7.36 19.03 -6.90
N ALA A 218 -7.94 20.14 -7.35
CA ALA A 218 -7.58 21.46 -6.83
C ALA A 218 -7.85 21.56 -5.31
N PRO A 219 -6.98 22.22 -4.54
CA PRO A 219 -7.21 22.45 -3.12
C PRO A 219 -8.35 23.47 -2.90
N GLY A 220 -8.86 23.54 -1.67
CA GLY A 220 -9.84 24.57 -1.28
C GLY A 220 -11.31 24.28 -1.66
N TYR A 221 -11.59 23.12 -2.24
CA TYR A 221 -12.94 22.67 -2.58
C TYR A 221 -13.40 21.50 -1.71
N ARG A 222 -14.72 21.36 -1.58
CA ARG A 222 -15.34 20.07 -1.23
C ARG A 222 -15.80 19.40 -2.50
N TYR A 223 -15.58 18.11 -2.63
CA TYR A 223 -15.93 17.37 -3.83
C TYR A 223 -17.17 16.51 -3.61
N GLU A 224 -18.13 16.63 -4.51
CA GLU A 224 -19.17 15.62 -4.68
C GLU A 224 -18.62 14.49 -5.54
N VAL A 225 -18.83 13.26 -5.09
CA VAL A 225 -18.32 12.08 -5.78
C VAL A 225 -19.46 11.13 -6.09
N LEU A 226 -19.56 10.78 -7.36
CA LEU A 226 -20.56 9.88 -7.93
C LEU A 226 -19.86 8.67 -8.54
N ILE A 227 -20.32 7.47 -8.19
CA ILE A 227 -20.00 6.23 -8.90
C ILE A 227 -21.29 5.72 -9.53
N ASP A 228 -21.29 5.57 -10.86
CA ASP A 228 -22.45 5.19 -11.65
C ASP A 228 -23.68 6.09 -11.40
N GLY A 229 -23.43 7.37 -11.13
CA GLY A 229 -24.45 8.37 -10.82
C GLY A 229 -24.93 8.35 -9.36
N HIS A 230 -24.39 7.47 -8.51
CA HIS A 230 -24.76 7.36 -7.10
C HIS A 230 -23.74 8.04 -6.18
N PRO A 231 -24.19 8.90 -5.24
CA PRO A 231 -23.32 9.49 -4.22
C PRO A 231 -22.53 8.43 -3.45
N THR A 232 -21.22 8.60 -3.38
CA THR A 232 -20.31 7.65 -2.74
C THR A 232 -19.61 8.29 -1.54
N ARG A 233 -19.33 7.49 -0.51
CA ARG A 233 -18.60 7.94 0.67
C ARG A 233 -17.17 8.31 0.27
N VAL A 234 -16.73 9.46 0.75
CA VAL A 234 -15.36 9.94 0.56
C VAL A 234 -14.74 10.39 1.87
N ASP A 235 -13.43 10.25 1.94
CA ASP A 235 -12.57 10.98 2.86
C ASP A 235 -11.77 11.98 2.02
N GLN A 236 -11.72 13.24 2.43
CA GLN A 236 -11.04 14.29 1.68
C GLN A 236 -10.19 15.18 2.57
N THR A 237 -9.05 15.61 2.04
CA THR A 237 -8.17 16.59 2.69
C THR A 237 -8.42 17.99 2.13
N GLU A 238 -7.99 19.02 2.86
CA GLU A 238 -8.07 20.42 2.41
C GLU A 238 -7.21 20.70 1.16
N ASN A 239 -6.23 19.83 0.91
CA ASN A 239 -5.29 19.92 -0.22
C ASN A 239 -5.85 19.31 -1.51
N GLY A 240 -7.14 18.97 -1.58
CA GLY A 240 -7.76 18.41 -2.78
C GLY A 240 -7.50 16.92 -2.99
N ILE A 241 -7.04 16.20 -1.97
CA ILE A 241 -6.89 14.74 -2.04
C ILE A 241 -8.21 14.09 -1.63
N VAL A 242 -8.76 13.26 -2.51
CA VAL A 242 -10.03 12.58 -2.31
C VAL A 242 -9.81 11.07 -2.36
N HIS A 243 -10.06 10.42 -1.24
CA HIS A 243 -10.07 8.97 -1.07
C HIS A 243 -11.50 8.47 -1.23
N ILE A 244 -11.71 7.62 -2.24
CA ILE A 244 -13.03 7.16 -2.65
C ILE A 244 -13.08 5.67 -2.43
N THR A 245 -14.12 5.17 -1.77
CA THR A 245 -14.28 3.74 -1.50
C THR A 245 -15.69 3.29 -1.87
N TRP A 246 -15.77 2.17 -2.57
CA TRP A 246 -17.05 1.54 -2.90
C TRP A 246 -16.99 0.03 -2.74
N THR A 247 -18.16 -0.60 -2.80
CA THR A 247 -18.32 -2.04 -2.71
C THR A 247 -18.74 -2.57 -4.08
N ASP A 248 -17.93 -3.45 -4.64
CA ASP A 248 -18.30 -4.27 -5.78
C ASP A 248 -17.64 -5.66 -5.67
N ARG A 249 -18.44 -6.70 -5.87
CA ARG A 249 -18.02 -8.11 -5.79
C ARG A 249 -17.96 -8.77 -7.16
N ARG A 250 -18.20 -8.02 -8.24
CA ARG A 250 -18.27 -8.53 -9.61
C ARG A 250 -17.21 -7.83 -10.47
N VAL A 251 -16.95 -8.42 -11.63
CA VAL A 251 -16.29 -7.69 -12.70
C VAL A 251 -17.28 -6.67 -13.23
N SER A 252 -16.99 -5.38 -13.08
CA SER A 252 -17.89 -4.30 -13.49
C SER A 252 -17.10 -3.12 -14.03
N GLN A 253 -17.72 -2.41 -14.97
CA GLN A 253 -17.27 -1.08 -15.37
C GLN A 253 -18.03 -0.04 -14.55
N HIS A 254 -17.31 0.97 -14.07
CA HIS A 254 -17.90 2.09 -13.35
C HIS A 254 -17.55 3.41 -14.00
N ARG A 255 -18.47 4.36 -13.90
CA ARG A 255 -18.23 5.75 -14.20
C ARG A 255 -18.03 6.54 -12.90
N LEU A 256 -16.81 7.01 -12.70
CA LEU A 256 -16.44 7.89 -11.60
C LEU A 256 -16.58 9.35 -12.05
N GLY A 257 -17.28 10.17 -11.25
CA GLY A 257 -17.34 11.61 -11.41
C GLY A 257 -17.04 12.31 -10.08
N LEU A 258 -16.14 13.28 -10.10
CA LEU A 258 -15.85 14.21 -9.01
C LEU A 258 -16.07 15.62 -9.52
N SER A 259 -16.84 16.43 -8.81
CA SER A 259 -17.06 17.84 -9.14
C SER A 259 -17.05 18.69 -7.86
N GLU A 260 -16.51 19.90 -7.94
CA GLU A 260 -16.59 20.83 -6.83
C GLU A 260 -18.04 21.06 -6.39
N ARG A 261 -18.26 21.09 -5.08
CA ARG A 261 -19.42 21.72 -4.46
C ARG A 261 -18.94 23.05 -3.95
N SER A 262 -19.51 24.13 -4.49
CA SER A 262 -19.25 25.48 -4.05
C SER A 262 -19.75 25.67 -2.61
N LEU A 263 -18.92 25.34 -1.65
CA LEU A 263 -18.90 25.99 -0.36
C LEU A 263 -17.68 26.89 -0.41
N HIS A 264 -17.91 28.20 -0.54
CA HIS A 264 -16.88 29.19 -0.25
C HIS A 264 -16.41 28.98 1.20
N VAL A 265 -15.41 28.12 1.40
CA VAL A 265 -14.62 28.16 2.62
C VAL A 265 -13.77 29.40 2.45
N ARG A 266 -14.25 30.51 3.03
CA ARG A 266 -13.44 31.73 3.12
C ARG A 266 -12.09 31.32 3.74
N PRO A 267 -10.95 31.80 3.23
CA PRO A 267 -9.71 31.71 3.97
C PRO A 267 -9.97 32.35 5.34
N ILE A 268 -9.71 31.61 6.42
CA ILE A 268 -9.63 32.21 7.75
C ILE A 268 -8.36 33.08 7.73
N PRO A 269 -8.44 34.36 8.15
CA PRO A 269 -7.33 35.31 8.09
C PRO A 269 -6.12 34.89 8.92
#